data_AF-W7R1T5-F1
#
_entry.id   AF-W7R1T5-F1
#
_cell.length_a   1.000
_cell.length_b   1.000
_cell.length_c   1.000
_cell.angle_alpha   90.00
_cell.angle_beta   90.00
_cell.angle_gamma   90.00
#
_symmetry.space_group_name_H-M   'P 1'
#
loop_
_entity.id
_entity.type
_entity.pdbx_description
1 polymer ?
#
loop_
_entity_poly.entity_id
_entity_poly.type
_entity_poly.pdbx_seq_one_letter_code
_entity_poly.pdbx_strand_id
1 'polypeptide(L)'
;MLFEKHKLNRQTQFNYVWLNHQQQQHKLSFSLSNKKLFGLFRKFKLYQPHLAQRFVYIQMQKALSQWPNKKQRVKIISRPNDLKIVAYGSTQPPQELINHLLQVQAQAQQTYLARNTYSQMTNTFGSKVVKPDHMRIAKESLEFVSPIVEHIPQEQSGYITRDSINYVLSWIQSIPYSALENRSDSMGLGFNPPNKLLFENQGDCDSKSTLFAAIMRAFVPNLGIVMVYLPNHAMVGLQIPYSQKDEYIEINGNYYVLAEPTGPAILPLAEIGSESKRAIDAGSFTAESMP
;
A
#
# COMPACT_ATOMS: atom_id res chain seq x y z
N MET A 1 -0.75 -8.04 23.96
CA MET A 1 -1.01 -6.59 23.88
C MET A 1 -2.37 -6.31 24.48
N LEU A 2 -2.50 -5.25 25.28
CA LEU A 2 -3.79 -4.72 25.75
C LEU A 2 -4.16 -3.51 24.89
N PHE A 3 -5.42 -3.47 24.47
CA PHE A 3 -5.96 -2.40 23.64
C PHE A 3 -7.33 -1.97 24.18
N GLU A 4 -7.50 -0.67 24.38
CA GLU A 4 -8.75 -0.06 24.77
C GLU A 4 -9.05 1.13 23.86
N LYS A 5 -10.33 1.33 23.53
CA LYS A 5 -10.80 2.51 22.82
C LYS A 5 -12.06 3.07 23.45
N HIS A 6 -12.12 4.39 23.59
CA HIS A 6 -13.28 5.10 24.12
C HIS A 6 -13.76 6.15 23.12
N LYS A 7 -14.97 5.97 22.61
CA LYS A 7 -15.59 6.91 21.68
C LYS A 7 -16.25 8.04 22.47
N LEU A 8 -15.74 9.26 22.31
CA LEU A 8 -16.32 10.50 22.83
C LEU A 8 -17.06 11.24 21.70
N ASN A 9 -17.80 12.29 22.04
CA ASN A 9 -18.66 13.00 21.07
C ASN A 9 -17.88 13.49 19.82
N ARG A 10 -16.69 14.08 19.99
CA ARG A 10 -15.90 14.68 18.89
C ARG A 10 -14.62 13.92 18.53
N GLN A 11 -14.17 13.02 19.39
CA GLN A 11 -12.91 12.29 19.23
C GLN A 11 -13.05 10.85 19.76
N THR A 12 -12.17 9.97 19.32
CA THR A 12 -12.00 8.63 19.89
C THR A 12 -10.61 8.54 20.50
N GLN A 13 -10.55 8.16 21.77
CA GLN A 13 -9.31 7.92 22.49
C GLN A 13 -8.90 6.46 22.33
N PHE A 14 -7.61 6.22 22.13
CA PHE A 14 -6.99 4.91 22.00
C PHE A 14 -5.90 4.76 23.05
N ASN A 15 -5.84 3.59 23.68
CA ASN A 15 -4.81 3.23 24.65
C ASN A 15 -4.25 1.84 24.30
N TYR A 16 -2.93 1.75 24.23
CA TYR A 16 -2.19 0.52 23.94
C TYR A 16 -1.17 0.24 25.03
N VAL A 17 -1.01 -1.04 25.38
CA VAL A 17 0.08 -1.55 26.22
C VAL A 17 0.65 -2.82 25.60
N TRP A 18 1.94 -2.84 25.28
CA TRP A 18 2.60 -3.98 24.64
C TRP A 18 4.01 -4.22 25.18
N LEU A 19 4.60 -5.34 24.79
CA LEU A 19 6.00 -5.68 25.08
C LEU A 19 6.83 -5.51 23.80
N ASN A 20 8.00 -4.89 23.90
CA ASN A 20 8.95 -4.82 22.78
C ASN A 20 9.79 -6.12 22.65
N HIS A 21 10.74 -6.13 21.71
CA HIS A 21 11.64 -7.27 21.48
C HIS A 21 12.51 -7.62 22.71
N GLN A 22 12.70 -6.67 23.63
CA GLN A 22 13.45 -6.84 24.90
C GLN A 22 12.54 -7.18 26.09
N GLN A 23 11.26 -7.52 25.87
CA GLN A 23 10.27 -7.76 26.91
C GLN A 23 9.99 -6.54 27.82
N GLN A 24 10.34 -5.33 27.38
CA GLN A 24 10.01 -4.10 28.10
C GLN A 24 8.60 -3.66 27.75
N GLN A 25 7.85 -3.25 28.78
CA GLN A 25 6.48 -2.76 28.59
C GLN A 25 6.48 -1.31 28.13
N HIS A 26 5.77 -1.05 27.03
CA HIS A 26 5.52 0.27 26.48
C HIS A 26 4.04 0.61 26.52
N LYS A 27 3.74 1.91 26.50
CA LYS A 27 2.38 2.45 26.48
C LYS A 27 2.27 3.55 25.44
N LEU A 28 1.10 3.64 24.80
CA LEU A 28 0.77 4.70 23.84
C LEU A 28 -0.70 5.07 24.01
N SER A 29 -0.95 6.36 24.24
CA SER A 29 -2.29 6.92 24.37
C SER A 29 -2.42 8.15 23.48
N PHE A 30 -3.45 8.20 22.65
CA PHE A 30 -3.70 9.34 21.77
C PHE A 30 -5.19 9.47 21.46
N SER A 31 -5.61 10.63 20.96
CA SER A 31 -6.99 10.88 20.53
C SER A 31 -7.04 11.29 19.06
N LEU A 32 -8.00 10.74 18.32
CA LEU A 32 -8.23 11.11 16.91
C LEU A 32 -9.61 11.74 16.76
N SER A 33 -9.69 12.82 15.96
CA SER A 33 -10.97 13.44 15.61
C SER A 33 -11.88 12.43 14.90
N ASN A 34 -13.14 12.32 15.34
CA ASN A 34 -14.13 11.44 14.70
C ASN A 34 -14.38 11.85 13.24
N LYS A 35 -14.26 13.14 12.91
CA LYS A 35 -14.38 13.66 11.53
C LYS A 35 -13.31 13.04 10.62
N LYS A 36 -12.05 13.00 11.08
CA LYS A 36 -10.94 12.39 10.33
C LYS A 36 -11.04 10.87 10.36
N LEU A 37 -11.28 10.27 11.53
CA LEU A 37 -11.36 8.82 11.72
C LEU A 37 -12.40 8.14 10.83
N PHE A 38 -13.60 8.72 10.72
CA PHE A 38 -14.69 8.16 9.90
C PHE A 38 -14.83 8.81 8.52
N GLY A 39 -14.07 9.86 8.24
CA GLY A 39 -14.07 10.59 6.96
C GLY A 39 -12.96 10.17 6.02
N LEU A 40 -11.76 9.91 6.56
CA LEU A 40 -10.60 9.48 5.78
C LEU A 40 -10.90 8.13 5.14
N PHE A 41 -10.57 7.99 3.85
CA PHE A 41 -10.84 6.78 3.06
C PHE A 41 -12.32 6.32 3.07
N ARG A 42 -13.31 7.20 3.38
CA ARG A 42 -14.74 6.84 3.31
C ARG A 42 -15.19 6.35 1.92
N LYS A 43 -14.49 6.78 0.87
CA LYS A 43 -14.74 6.37 -0.52
C LYS A 43 -13.85 5.20 -0.97
N PHE A 44 -12.89 4.78 -0.15
CA PHE A 44 -12.08 3.61 -0.44
C PHE A 44 -12.97 2.37 -0.38
N LYS A 45 -13.05 1.67 -1.51
CA LYS A 45 -13.88 0.48 -1.68
C LYS A 45 -13.01 -0.65 -2.19
N LEU A 46 -13.48 -1.87 -1.94
CA LEU A 46 -12.89 -3.07 -2.52
C LEU A 46 -12.89 -2.95 -4.05
N TYR A 47 -11.78 -3.38 -4.66
CA TYR A 47 -11.65 -3.36 -6.11
C TYR A 47 -12.57 -4.41 -6.73
N GLN A 48 -13.29 -4.00 -7.77
CA GLN A 48 -14.24 -4.84 -8.49
C GLN A 48 -13.82 -4.89 -9.97
N PRO A 49 -13.14 -5.97 -10.41
CA PRO A 49 -12.58 -6.05 -11.77
C PRO A 49 -13.62 -5.80 -12.88
N HIS A 50 -14.83 -6.33 -12.71
CA HIS A 50 -15.92 -6.14 -13.66
C HIS A 50 -16.33 -4.65 -13.81
N LEU A 51 -16.29 -3.86 -12.73
CA LEU A 51 -16.57 -2.42 -12.80
C LEU A 51 -15.43 -1.66 -13.49
N ALA A 52 -14.17 -2.04 -13.21
CA ALA A 52 -13.01 -1.48 -13.89
C ALA A 52 -13.07 -1.75 -15.39
N GLN A 53 -13.32 -3.01 -15.77
CA GLN A 53 -13.46 -3.41 -17.16
C GLN A 53 -14.62 -2.68 -17.85
N ARG A 54 -15.78 -2.57 -17.20
CA ARG A 54 -16.93 -1.82 -17.73
C ARG A 54 -16.57 -0.35 -17.96
N PHE A 55 -15.85 0.28 -17.04
CA PHE A 55 -15.38 1.66 -17.21
C PHE A 55 -14.48 1.79 -18.44
N VAL A 56 -13.49 0.90 -18.59
CA VAL A 56 -12.57 0.88 -19.73
C VAL A 56 -13.31 0.66 -21.05
N TYR A 57 -14.23 -0.31 -21.09
CA TYR A 57 -15.07 -0.59 -22.25
C TYR A 57 -15.84 0.66 -22.72
N ILE A 58 -16.46 1.39 -21.79
CA ILE A 58 -17.18 2.64 -22.10
C ILE A 58 -16.25 3.70 -22.70
N GLN A 59 -15.02 3.85 -22.17
CA GLN A 59 -14.06 4.82 -22.73
C GLN A 59 -13.63 4.43 -24.14
N MET A 60 -13.34 3.14 -24.38
CA MET A 60 -12.98 2.65 -25.71
C MET A 60 -14.12 2.81 -26.73
N GLN A 61 -15.37 2.56 -26.34
CA GLN A 61 -16.55 2.78 -27.20
C GLN A 61 -16.72 4.27 -27.56
N LYS A 62 -16.50 5.18 -26.60
CA LYS A 62 -16.51 6.63 -26.87
C LYS A 62 -15.40 7.05 -27.83
N ALA A 63 -14.18 6.54 -27.64
CA ALA A 63 -13.08 6.82 -28.56
C ALA A 63 -13.36 6.28 -29.97
N LEU A 64 -13.91 5.06 -30.07
CA LEU A 64 -14.29 4.45 -31.35
C LEU A 64 -15.36 5.26 -32.09
N SER A 65 -16.37 5.79 -31.39
CA SER A 65 -17.42 6.61 -32.03
C SER A 65 -16.89 7.95 -32.55
N GLN A 66 -15.86 8.50 -31.90
CA GLN A 66 -15.20 9.75 -32.27
C GLN A 66 -14.09 9.56 -33.32
N TRP A 67 -13.73 8.34 -33.69
CA TRP A 67 -12.67 8.07 -34.66
C TRP A 67 -12.98 8.69 -36.05
N PRO A 68 -12.04 9.43 -36.67
CA PRO A 68 -12.29 10.17 -37.91
C PRO A 68 -12.53 9.28 -39.13
N ASN A 69 -11.78 8.18 -39.27
CA ASN A 69 -11.86 7.32 -40.45
C ASN A 69 -12.96 6.24 -40.29
N LYS A 70 -14.19 6.55 -40.74
CA LYS A 70 -15.36 5.64 -40.64
C LYS A 70 -15.29 4.38 -41.52
N LYS A 71 -14.31 4.29 -42.43
CA LYS A 71 -14.07 3.06 -43.23
C LYS A 71 -13.34 1.99 -42.42
N GLN A 72 -12.57 2.38 -41.40
CA GLN A 72 -11.92 1.46 -40.48
C GLN A 72 -12.95 0.94 -39.47
N ARG A 73 -13.06 -0.38 -39.35
CA ARG A 73 -14.06 -1.03 -38.48
C ARG A 73 -13.40 -2.03 -37.55
N VAL A 74 -13.69 -1.86 -36.26
CA VAL A 74 -13.32 -2.80 -35.21
C VAL A 74 -14.52 -3.05 -34.30
N LYS A 75 -14.56 -4.24 -33.68
CA LYS A 75 -15.48 -4.57 -32.59
C LYS A 75 -14.66 -4.75 -31.32
N ILE A 76 -15.15 -4.17 -30.23
CA ILE A 76 -14.62 -4.41 -28.89
C ILE A 76 -15.48 -5.51 -28.26
N ILE A 77 -14.87 -6.64 -27.95
CA ILE A 77 -15.53 -7.79 -27.33
C ILE A 77 -15.14 -7.81 -25.85
N SER A 78 -16.12 -7.70 -24.97
CA SER A 78 -15.92 -7.88 -23.53
C SER A 78 -15.93 -9.37 -23.19
N ARG A 79 -14.91 -9.82 -22.48
CA ARG A 79 -14.77 -11.16 -21.92
C ARG A 79 -14.56 -11.02 -20.41
N PRO A 80 -14.67 -12.09 -19.59
CA PRO A 80 -14.59 -11.96 -18.14
C PRO A 80 -13.36 -11.22 -17.61
N ASN A 81 -12.19 -11.38 -18.24
CA ASN A 81 -10.92 -10.82 -17.75
C ASN A 81 -10.19 -9.90 -18.77
N ASP A 82 -10.67 -9.79 -20.01
CA ASP A 82 -10.02 -9.00 -21.06
C ASP A 82 -11.03 -8.29 -21.98
N LEU A 83 -10.54 -7.24 -22.64
CA LEU A 83 -11.23 -6.60 -23.76
C LEU A 83 -10.45 -6.94 -25.04
N LYS A 84 -11.10 -7.63 -25.97
CA LYS A 84 -10.50 -8.00 -27.24
C LYS A 84 -10.94 -7.04 -28.34
N ILE A 85 -9.97 -6.44 -29.04
CA ILE A 85 -10.21 -5.67 -30.26
C ILE A 85 -10.14 -6.63 -31.44
N VAL A 86 -11.18 -6.65 -32.29
CA VAL A 86 -11.20 -7.47 -33.51
C VAL A 86 -11.47 -6.55 -34.69
N ALA A 87 -10.64 -6.63 -35.73
CA ALA A 87 -10.84 -5.92 -36.99
C ALA A 87 -11.75 -6.70 -37.93
N TYR A 88 -12.58 -6.01 -38.72
CA TYR A 88 -13.45 -6.64 -39.72
C TYR A 88 -13.51 -5.82 -41.01
N GLY A 89 -13.76 -6.48 -42.14
CA GLY A 89 -14.10 -5.82 -43.40
C GLY A 89 -12.95 -5.12 -44.13
N SER A 90 -11.70 -5.50 -43.87
CA SER A 90 -10.52 -4.99 -44.57
C SER A 90 -9.49 -6.12 -44.76
N THR A 91 -8.73 -6.08 -45.85
CA THR A 91 -7.62 -7.02 -46.14
C THR A 91 -6.43 -6.82 -45.23
N GLN A 92 -6.29 -5.63 -44.64
CA GLN A 92 -5.26 -5.28 -43.67
C GLN A 92 -5.90 -4.68 -42.41
N PRO A 93 -5.45 -5.06 -41.20
CA PRO A 93 -5.99 -4.53 -39.96
C PRO A 93 -5.74 -3.01 -39.84
N PRO A 94 -6.70 -2.22 -39.33
CA PRO A 94 -6.56 -0.77 -39.17
C PRO A 94 -5.64 -0.44 -37.99
N GLN A 95 -4.33 -0.55 -38.20
CA GLN A 95 -3.33 -0.51 -37.13
C GLN A 95 -3.36 0.77 -36.30
N GLU A 96 -3.58 1.92 -36.92
CA GLU A 96 -3.67 3.22 -36.22
C GLU A 96 -4.83 3.26 -35.22
N LEU A 97 -6.02 2.81 -35.65
CA LEU A 97 -7.19 2.71 -34.78
C LEU A 97 -6.96 1.70 -33.65
N ILE A 98 -6.35 0.56 -33.94
CA ILE A 98 -6.03 -0.46 -32.92
C ILE A 98 -5.07 0.14 -31.89
N ASN A 99 -3.98 0.78 -32.32
CA ASN A 99 -3.01 1.42 -31.44
C ASN A 99 -3.66 2.52 -30.59
N HIS A 100 -4.51 3.35 -31.19
CA HIS A 100 -5.27 4.37 -30.48
C HIS A 100 -6.18 3.77 -29.40
N LEU A 101 -6.92 2.70 -29.72
CA LEU A 101 -7.78 2.04 -28.73
C LEU A 101 -7.00 1.35 -27.61
N LEU A 102 -5.81 0.80 -27.90
CA LEU A 102 -4.92 0.25 -26.87
C LEU A 102 -4.39 1.34 -25.92
N GLN A 103 -4.08 2.53 -26.44
CA GLN A 103 -3.72 3.69 -25.60
C GLN A 103 -4.89 4.12 -24.72
N VAL A 104 -6.09 4.24 -25.29
CA VAL A 104 -7.31 4.57 -24.54
C VAL A 104 -7.60 3.51 -23.48
N GLN A 105 -7.41 2.23 -23.79
CA GLN A 105 -7.58 1.14 -22.83
C GLN A 105 -6.64 1.31 -21.62
N ALA A 106 -5.35 1.51 -21.88
CA ALA A 106 -4.34 1.70 -20.83
C ALA A 106 -4.62 2.95 -19.98
N GLN A 107 -4.95 4.08 -20.62
CA GLN A 107 -5.26 5.34 -19.92
C GLN A 107 -6.53 5.25 -19.09
N ALA A 108 -7.58 4.61 -19.62
CA ALA A 108 -8.84 4.41 -18.90
C ALA A 108 -8.65 3.50 -17.69
N GLN A 109 -7.84 2.45 -17.82
CA GLN A 109 -7.49 1.57 -16.71
C GLN A 109 -6.76 2.35 -15.61
N GLN A 110 -5.70 3.08 -15.96
CA GLN A 110 -4.94 3.90 -15.00
C GLN A 110 -5.85 4.95 -14.32
N THR A 111 -6.72 5.61 -15.09
CA THR A 111 -7.69 6.59 -14.58
C THR A 111 -8.65 5.96 -13.58
N TYR A 112 -9.18 4.76 -13.88
CA TYR A 112 -10.07 4.05 -12.97
C TYR A 112 -9.36 3.69 -11.67
N LEU A 113 -8.16 3.12 -11.75
CA LEU A 113 -7.39 2.73 -10.56
C LEU A 113 -7.06 3.94 -9.69
N ALA A 114 -6.52 5.03 -10.28
CA ALA A 114 -6.19 6.25 -9.55
C ALA A 114 -7.42 6.89 -8.87
N ARG A 115 -8.59 6.89 -9.53
CA ARG A 115 -9.84 7.41 -8.93
C ARG A 115 -10.33 6.62 -7.71
N ASN A 116 -9.94 5.35 -7.61
CA ASN A 116 -10.37 4.46 -6.54
C ASN A 116 -9.24 4.14 -5.54
N THR A 117 -8.10 4.84 -5.62
CA THR A 117 -6.91 4.63 -4.76
C THR A 117 -6.30 3.23 -4.90
N TYR A 118 -6.28 2.74 -6.14
CA TYR A 118 -5.54 1.53 -6.54
C TYR A 118 -4.40 1.90 -7.48
N SER A 119 -3.42 1.03 -7.52
CA SER A 119 -2.27 1.07 -8.41
C SER A 119 -2.11 -0.29 -9.09
N GLN A 120 -1.35 -0.30 -10.18
CA GLN A 120 -0.92 -1.54 -10.80
C GLN A 120 0.56 -1.74 -10.52
N MET A 121 0.91 -2.96 -10.11
CA MET A 121 2.29 -3.38 -9.90
C MET A 121 2.61 -4.55 -10.82
N THR A 122 3.87 -4.70 -11.19
CA THR A 122 4.39 -5.96 -11.74
C THR A 122 5.06 -6.69 -10.61
N ASN A 123 4.63 -7.91 -10.29
CA ASN A 123 5.25 -8.71 -9.24
C ASN A 123 6.56 -9.37 -9.74
N THR A 124 7.25 -10.08 -8.86
CA THR A 124 8.52 -10.76 -9.15
C THR A 124 8.40 -11.85 -10.23
N PHE A 125 7.18 -12.34 -10.49
CA PHE A 125 6.90 -13.32 -11.55
C PHE A 125 6.57 -12.67 -12.90
N GLY A 126 6.66 -11.33 -13.02
CA GLY A 126 6.31 -10.59 -14.24
C GLY A 126 4.81 -10.39 -14.44
N SER A 127 3.98 -10.83 -13.50
CA SER A 127 2.52 -10.70 -13.57
C SER A 127 2.07 -9.31 -13.11
N LYS A 128 1.16 -8.71 -13.88
CA LYS A 128 0.50 -7.45 -13.51
C LYS A 128 -0.58 -7.71 -12.48
N VAL A 129 -0.49 -7.05 -11.33
CA VAL A 129 -1.44 -7.15 -10.22
C VAL A 129 -2.02 -5.79 -9.89
N VAL A 130 -3.31 -5.74 -9.56
CA VAL A 130 -3.99 -4.55 -9.06
C VAL A 130 -4.03 -4.62 -7.53
N LYS A 131 -3.54 -3.59 -6.86
CA LYS A 131 -3.50 -3.52 -5.39
C LYS A 131 -3.85 -2.11 -4.90
N PRO A 132 -4.22 -1.93 -3.62
CA PRO A 132 -4.33 -0.61 -3.04
C PRO A 132 -3.03 0.17 -3.23
N ASP A 133 -3.15 1.48 -3.45
CA ASP A 133 -1.99 2.36 -3.57
C ASP A 133 -1.45 2.69 -2.17
N HIS A 134 -0.74 1.73 -1.57
CA HIS A 134 -0.24 1.80 -0.20
C HIS A 134 0.58 3.06 0.08
N MET A 135 1.45 3.48 -0.85
CA MET A 135 2.27 4.68 -0.67
C MET A 135 1.46 5.97 -0.74
N ARG A 136 0.48 6.05 -1.65
CA ARG A 136 -0.47 7.16 -1.63
C ARG A 136 -1.32 7.18 -0.36
N ILE A 137 -1.80 6.03 0.09
CA ILE A 137 -2.61 5.90 1.31
C ILE A 137 -1.80 6.33 2.54
N ALA A 138 -0.52 5.93 2.63
CA ALA A 138 0.38 6.41 3.67
C ALA A 138 0.54 7.94 3.64
N LYS A 139 0.73 8.52 2.44
CA LYS A 139 0.89 9.96 2.24
C LYS A 139 -0.38 10.75 2.58
N GLU A 140 -1.55 10.24 2.20
CA GLU A 140 -2.84 10.85 2.56
C GLU A 140 -3.14 10.73 4.07
N SER A 141 -2.41 9.88 4.80
CA SER A 141 -2.59 9.63 6.23
C SER A 141 -1.68 10.47 7.14
N LEU A 142 -0.76 11.29 6.62
CA LEU A 142 0.24 11.99 7.44
C LEU A 142 -0.40 12.87 8.53
N GLU A 143 -1.36 13.72 8.15
CA GLU A 143 -2.08 14.59 9.09
C GLU A 143 -3.01 13.82 10.05
N PHE A 144 -3.37 12.60 9.68
CA PHE A 144 -4.20 11.72 10.51
C PHE A 144 -3.36 11.06 11.62
N VAL A 145 -2.11 10.73 11.33
CA VAL A 145 -1.20 10.07 12.29
C VAL A 145 -0.37 11.04 13.13
N SER A 146 -0.38 12.36 12.86
CA SER A 146 0.37 13.34 13.66
C SER A 146 0.18 13.23 15.18
N PRO A 147 -1.03 13.00 15.74
CA PRO A 147 -1.20 12.84 17.19
C PRO A 147 -0.44 11.63 17.78
N ILE A 148 -0.10 10.64 16.96
CA ILE A 148 0.72 9.49 17.36
C ILE A 148 2.19 9.90 17.44
N VAL A 149 2.64 10.70 16.46
CA VAL A 149 4.03 11.16 16.34
C VAL A 149 4.47 11.94 17.59
N GLU A 150 3.57 12.72 18.17
CA GLU A 150 3.81 13.48 19.41
C GLU A 150 4.20 12.60 20.62
N HIS A 151 3.91 11.30 20.56
CA HIS A 151 4.16 10.34 21.64
C HIS A 151 5.36 9.41 21.35
N ILE A 152 6.02 9.57 20.21
CA ILE A 152 7.21 8.78 19.88
C ILE A 152 8.39 9.26 20.74
N PRO A 153 9.09 8.37 21.46
CA PRO A 153 10.28 8.74 22.21
C PRO A 153 11.36 9.32 21.27
N GLN A 154 11.83 10.52 21.59
CA GLN A 154 12.86 11.23 20.82
C GLN A 154 13.71 12.09 21.74
N GLU A 155 15.02 12.14 21.48
CA GLU A 155 15.94 13.02 22.20
C GLU A 155 15.81 14.47 21.72
N GLN A 156 15.61 14.65 20.41
CA GLN A 156 15.42 15.93 19.77
C GLN A 156 14.23 15.86 18.81
N SER A 157 13.38 16.90 18.84
CA SER A 157 12.19 16.98 17.98
C SER A 157 12.55 16.81 16.50
N GLY A 158 11.93 15.82 15.85
CA GLY A 158 12.11 15.55 14.41
C GLY A 158 13.37 14.75 14.06
N TYR A 159 14.15 14.29 15.04
CA TYR A 159 15.28 13.38 14.83
C TYR A 159 14.85 11.95 15.12
N ILE A 160 15.02 11.09 14.12
CA ILE A 160 14.71 9.67 14.22
C ILE A 160 15.92 8.88 14.73
N THR A 161 15.72 8.12 15.81
CA THR A 161 16.69 7.14 16.30
C THR A 161 16.19 5.73 16.04
N ARG A 162 17.08 4.73 16.16
CA ARG A 162 16.66 3.32 16.07
C ARG A 162 15.66 2.96 17.16
N ASP A 163 15.77 3.57 18.34
CA ASP A 163 14.82 3.36 19.44
C ASP A 163 13.45 3.95 19.14
N SER A 164 13.38 5.15 18.55
CA SER A 164 12.12 5.74 18.06
C SER A 164 11.44 4.81 17.03
N ILE A 165 12.22 4.26 16.10
CA ILE A 165 11.71 3.31 15.09
C ILE A 165 11.23 2.03 15.76
N ASN A 166 12.04 1.43 16.64
CA ASN A 166 11.72 0.19 17.34
C ASN A 166 10.48 0.31 18.24
N TYR A 167 10.26 1.49 18.84
CA TYR A 167 9.06 1.78 19.61
C TYR A 167 7.81 1.66 18.73
N VAL A 168 7.78 2.34 17.57
CA VAL A 168 6.63 2.27 16.64
C VAL A 168 6.52 0.89 16.01
N LEU A 169 7.65 0.28 15.62
CA LEU A 169 7.70 -1.01 14.97
C LEU A 169 7.12 -2.10 15.87
N SER A 170 7.58 -2.17 17.13
CA SER A 170 7.07 -3.16 18.10
C SER A 170 5.60 -2.94 18.46
N TRP A 171 5.12 -1.69 18.48
CA TRP A 171 3.70 -1.40 18.66
C TRP A 171 2.87 -1.98 17.52
N ILE A 172 3.24 -1.71 16.27
CA ILE A 172 2.49 -2.17 15.09
C ILE A 172 2.56 -3.68 14.93
N GLN A 173 3.73 -4.29 15.19
CA GLN A 173 3.89 -5.75 15.22
C GLN A 173 2.95 -6.39 16.26
N SER A 174 2.73 -5.71 17.38
CA SER A 174 1.83 -6.17 18.45
C SER A 174 0.35 -6.14 18.09
N ILE A 175 -0.06 -5.34 17.10
CA ILE A 175 -1.46 -5.30 16.59
C ILE A 175 -1.84 -6.70 16.07
N PRO A 176 -3.02 -7.26 16.40
CA PRO A 176 -3.45 -8.55 15.85
C PRO A 176 -3.33 -8.63 14.33
N TYR A 177 -2.68 -9.70 13.85
CA TYR A 177 -2.62 -10.01 12.43
C TYR A 177 -3.97 -10.57 11.99
N SER A 178 -4.49 -10.05 10.88
CA SER A 178 -5.69 -10.59 10.24
C SER A 178 -5.31 -10.97 8.82
N ALA A 179 -5.17 -12.27 8.57
CA ALA A 179 -5.01 -12.83 7.23
C ALA A 179 -6.35 -12.65 6.50
N LEU A 180 -6.60 -11.45 6.04
CA LEU A 180 -7.83 -11.12 5.35
C LEU A 180 -7.74 -11.68 3.91
N GLU A 181 -7.97 -12.98 3.78
CA GLU A 181 -8.01 -13.82 2.55
C GLU A 181 -6.77 -13.78 1.61
N ASN A 182 -6.40 -14.95 1.07
CA ASN A 182 -5.17 -15.18 0.30
C ASN A 182 -4.92 -14.17 -0.84
N ARG A 183 -3.75 -13.53 -0.83
CA ARG A 183 -3.27 -12.51 -1.80
C ARG A 183 -3.41 -12.86 -3.28
N SER A 184 -3.41 -14.15 -3.62
CA SER A 184 -3.58 -14.62 -5.00
C SER A 184 -5.01 -14.51 -5.52
N ASP A 185 -6.01 -14.58 -4.62
CA ASP A 185 -7.44 -14.43 -4.94
C ASP A 185 -8.00 -13.08 -4.48
N SER A 186 -7.35 -12.43 -3.52
CA SER A 186 -7.78 -11.17 -2.93
C SER A 186 -7.24 -9.96 -3.70
N MET A 187 -7.97 -9.56 -4.74
CA MET A 187 -7.78 -8.31 -5.46
C MET A 187 -8.12 -7.08 -4.58
N GLY A 188 -7.40 -6.87 -3.47
CA GLY A 188 -7.69 -5.88 -2.43
C GLY A 188 -8.70 -6.31 -1.37
N LEU A 189 -9.12 -7.58 -1.34
CA LEU A 189 -9.83 -8.14 -0.18
C LEU A 189 -8.80 -8.22 0.96
N GLY A 190 -8.99 -7.40 2.00
CA GLY A 190 -8.20 -7.51 3.21
C GLY A 190 -7.24 -6.39 3.59
N PHE A 191 -7.19 -5.33 2.81
CA PHE A 191 -6.50 -4.12 3.23
C PHE A 191 -7.39 -3.25 4.14
N ASN A 192 -6.91 -2.95 5.34
CA ASN A 192 -7.46 -1.97 6.26
C ASN A 192 -6.61 -0.68 6.18
N PRO A 193 -7.14 0.45 5.65
CA PRO A 193 -6.40 1.70 5.67
C PRO A 193 -6.09 2.15 7.12
N PRO A 194 -5.10 3.03 7.33
CA PRO A 194 -4.62 3.42 8.66
C PRO A 194 -5.72 3.76 9.68
N ASN A 195 -6.77 4.48 9.25
CA ASN A 195 -7.88 4.81 10.13
C ASN A 195 -8.73 3.60 10.56
N LYS A 196 -9.00 2.69 9.63
CA LYS A 196 -9.75 1.45 9.92
C LYS A 196 -8.90 0.49 10.75
N LEU A 197 -7.62 0.32 10.42
CA LEU A 197 -6.68 -0.50 11.19
C LEU A 197 -6.64 -0.04 12.65
N LEU A 198 -6.44 1.25 12.91
CA LEU A 198 -6.39 1.78 14.29
C LEU A 198 -7.75 1.65 14.99
N PHE A 199 -8.86 1.85 14.27
CA PHE A 199 -10.18 1.73 14.86
C PHE A 199 -10.53 0.29 15.25
N GLU A 200 -10.20 -0.69 14.41
CA GLU A 200 -10.50 -2.10 14.62
C GLU A 200 -9.40 -2.84 15.39
N ASN A 201 -8.21 -2.24 15.53
CA ASN A 201 -7.01 -2.87 16.09
C ASN A 201 -6.69 -4.21 15.39
N GLN A 202 -6.74 -4.21 14.05
CA GLN A 202 -6.36 -5.37 13.24
C GLN A 202 -5.97 -4.96 11.82
N GLY A 203 -5.02 -5.69 11.24
CA GLY A 203 -4.61 -5.50 9.85
C GLY A 203 -3.74 -6.64 9.34
N ASP A 204 -3.69 -6.77 8.02
CA ASP A 204 -2.73 -7.65 7.32
C ASP A 204 -1.34 -6.98 7.22
N CYS A 205 -0.40 -7.65 6.56
CA CYS A 205 0.96 -7.13 6.37
C CYS A 205 1.01 -5.80 5.60
N ASP A 206 0.12 -5.61 4.62
CA ASP A 206 0.06 -4.39 3.81
C ASP A 206 -0.48 -3.21 4.63
N SER A 207 -1.53 -3.43 5.40
CA SER A 207 -2.17 -2.44 6.28
C SER A 207 -1.21 -1.93 7.34
N LYS A 208 -0.50 -2.85 8.00
CA LYS A 208 0.48 -2.54 9.04
C LYS A 208 1.69 -1.80 8.49
N SER A 209 2.22 -2.25 7.35
CA SER A 209 3.33 -1.59 6.67
C SER A 209 2.95 -0.19 6.17
N THR A 210 1.72 -0.02 5.68
CA THR A 210 1.19 1.28 5.27
C THR A 210 1.06 2.25 6.44
N LEU A 211 0.56 1.78 7.59
CA LEU A 211 0.49 2.59 8.81
C LEU A 211 1.90 2.98 9.30
N PHE A 212 2.83 2.03 9.33
CA PHE A 212 4.21 2.27 9.73
C PHE A 212 4.87 3.33 8.83
N ALA A 213 4.76 3.18 7.51
CA ALA A 213 5.28 4.16 6.54
C ALA A 213 4.68 5.56 6.75
N ALA A 214 3.37 5.66 7.02
CA ALA A 214 2.71 6.93 7.30
C ALA A 214 3.27 7.60 8.55
N ILE A 215 3.44 6.85 9.65
CA ILE A 215 3.98 7.38 10.91
C ILE A 215 5.44 7.80 10.74
N MET A 216 6.28 6.99 10.10
CA MET A 216 7.69 7.32 9.87
C MET A 216 7.86 8.58 9.02
N ARG A 217 7.05 8.74 7.95
CA ARG A 217 7.05 9.96 7.14
C ARG A 217 6.50 11.17 7.89
N ALA A 218 5.47 10.99 8.70
CA ALA A 218 4.93 12.08 9.52
C ALA A 218 5.92 12.51 10.62
N PHE A 219 6.72 11.57 11.11
CA PHE A 219 7.77 11.82 12.10
C PHE A 219 8.97 12.54 11.49
N VAL A 220 9.40 12.13 10.30
CA VAL A 220 10.49 12.76 9.55
C VAL A 220 10.03 13.06 8.11
N PRO A 221 9.64 14.32 7.80
CA PRO A 221 9.01 14.68 6.53
C PRO A 221 9.78 14.29 5.26
N ASN A 222 11.11 14.24 5.32
CA ASN A 222 11.98 13.95 4.18
C ASN A 222 12.60 12.54 4.19
N LEU A 223 12.21 11.68 5.13
CA LEU A 223 12.76 10.33 5.24
C LEU A 223 12.48 9.52 3.98
N GLY A 224 13.51 8.99 3.30
CA GLY A 224 13.29 8.06 2.19
C GLY A 224 12.60 6.80 2.68
N ILE A 225 11.46 6.44 2.07
CA ILE A 225 10.68 5.26 2.44
C ILE A 225 10.35 4.48 1.18
N VAL A 226 10.53 3.17 1.23
CA VAL A 226 10.07 2.23 0.21
C VAL A 226 9.17 1.18 0.83
N MET A 227 8.09 0.85 0.16
CA MET A 227 7.33 -0.36 0.43
C MET A 227 7.96 -1.50 -0.34
N VAL A 228 8.30 -2.59 0.34
CA VAL A 228 8.95 -3.77 -0.25
C VAL A 228 7.96 -4.91 -0.28
N TYR A 229 7.69 -5.43 -1.48
CA TYR A 229 6.74 -6.50 -1.72
C TYR A 229 7.47 -7.80 -2.04
N LEU A 230 7.17 -8.82 -1.24
CA LEU A 230 7.57 -10.21 -1.45
C LEU A 230 6.34 -11.00 -1.94
N PRO A 231 6.51 -12.21 -2.53
CA PRO A 231 5.39 -12.99 -3.07
C PRO A 231 4.15 -13.07 -2.17
N ASN A 232 4.34 -13.30 -0.86
CA ASN A 232 3.26 -13.41 0.12
C ASN A 232 3.42 -12.45 1.32
N HIS A 233 4.34 -11.48 1.24
CA HIS A 233 4.62 -10.58 2.35
C HIS A 233 4.86 -9.14 1.91
N ALA A 234 4.79 -8.19 2.84
CA ALA A 234 5.24 -6.82 2.60
C ALA A 234 5.88 -6.24 3.86
N MET A 235 6.86 -5.38 3.66
CA MET A 235 7.61 -4.69 4.71
C MET A 235 8.01 -3.29 4.24
N VAL A 236 8.73 -2.55 5.08
CA VAL A 236 9.14 -1.16 4.78
C VAL A 236 10.65 -1.03 4.84
N GLY A 237 11.24 -0.36 3.86
CA GLY A 237 12.63 0.08 3.88
C GLY A 237 12.72 1.57 4.22
N LEU A 238 13.63 1.93 5.13
CA LEU A 238 13.87 3.31 5.55
C LEU A 238 15.29 3.75 5.15
N GLN A 239 15.39 4.92 4.53
CA GLN A 239 16.67 5.53 4.15
C GLN A 239 17.29 6.24 5.36
N ILE A 240 17.96 5.46 6.19
CA ILE A 240 18.65 5.89 7.41
C ILE A 240 20.09 5.35 7.40
N PRO A 241 20.99 5.87 8.27
CA PRO A 241 22.32 5.27 8.42
C PRO A 241 22.23 3.77 8.70
N TYR A 242 22.97 2.98 7.93
CA TYR A 242 23.00 1.52 8.02
C TYR A 242 24.39 1.03 8.46
N SER A 243 24.42 -0.19 9.01
CA SER A 243 25.62 -0.96 9.30
C SER A 243 25.72 -2.18 8.37
N GLN A 244 26.91 -2.74 8.18
CA GLN A 244 27.06 -3.98 7.40
C GLN A 244 26.34 -5.19 8.02
N LYS A 245 25.96 -5.10 9.29
CA LYS A 245 25.17 -6.14 9.99
C LYS A 245 23.66 -5.96 9.84
N ASP A 246 23.22 -4.82 9.30
CA ASP A 246 21.81 -4.53 9.12
C ASP A 246 21.27 -5.31 7.90
N GLU A 247 20.03 -5.77 7.98
CA GLU A 247 19.27 -6.18 6.80
C GLU A 247 18.82 -4.92 6.04
N TYR A 248 19.27 -4.76 4.80
CA TYR A 248 18.96 -3.63 3.94
C TYR A 248 18.79 -4.08 2.48
N ILE A 249 18.18 -3.22 1.67
CA ILE A 249 18.17 -3.34 0.21
C ILE A 249 18.76 -2.09 -0.44
N GLU A 250 19.32 -2.27 -1.63
CA GLU A 250 19.76 -1.17 -2.49
C GLU A 250 18.76 -0.97 -3.64
N ILE A 251 18.31 0.27 -3.85
CA ILE A 251 17.47 0.66 -4.98
C ILE A 251 18.05 1.93 -5.60
N ASN A 252 18.51 1.84 -6.85
CA ASN A 252 19.08 2.98 -7.60
C ASN A 252 20.19 3.70 -6.83
N GLY A 253 21.12 2.96 -6.20
CA GLY A 253 22.22 3.53 -5.41
C GLY A 253 21.85 4.03 -4.02
N ASN A 254 20.58 3.91 -3.59
CA ASN A 254 20.13 4.27 -2.26
C ASN A 254 19.90 3.03 -1.40
N TYR A 255 20.41 3.07 -0.17
CA TYR A 255 20.28 1.98 0.80
C TYR A 255 19.08 2.21 1.71
N TYR A 256 18.29 1.17 1.91
CA TYR A 256 17.10 1.18 2.75
C TYR A 256 17.18 0.07 3.79
N VAL A 257 17.30 0.43 5.06
CA VAL A 257 17.28 -0.52 6.19
C VAL A 257 15.86 -1.07 6.33
N LEU A 258 15.75 -2.40 6.42
CA LEU A 258 14.46 -3.08 6.44
C LEU A 258 13.84 -3.08 7.84
N ALA A 259 12.53 -2.86 7.88
CA ALA A 259 11.69 -2.96 9.06
C ALA A 259 10.44 -3.78 8.68
N GLU A 260 10.12 -4.82 9.47
CA GLU A 260 9.02 -5.75 9.19
C GLU A 260 7.86 -5.54 10.20
N PRO A 261 6.83 -4.70 9.90
CA PRO A 261 5.83 -4.30 10.89
C PRO A 261 4.72 -5.34 11.11
N THR A 262 4.83 -6.50 10.47
CA THR A 262 3.73 -7.44 10.23
C THR A 262 3.37 -8.27 11.47
N GLY A 263 4.36 -8.61 12.31
CA GLY A 263 4.17 -9.46 13.49
C GLY A 263 3.72 -10.89 13.13
N PRO A 264 3.48 -11.79 14.11
CA PRO A 264 3.46 -11.56 15.55
C PRO A 264 4.85 -11.57 16.22
N ALA A 265 5.90 -11.96 15.49
CA ALA A 265 7.27 -11.82 15.99
C ALA A 265 7.59 -10.33 16.18
N ILE A 266 8.13 -9.98 17.35
CA ILE A 266 8.58 -8.61 17.64
C ILE A 266 10.04 -8.50 17.23
N LEU A 267 10.27 -8.12 15.98
CA LEU A 267 11.62 -7.98 15.40
C LEU A 267 12.07 -6.52 15.47
N PRO A 268 13.30 -6.23 15.91
CA PRO A 268 13.84 -4.88 15.84
C PRO A 268 14.12 -4.47 14.39
N LEU A 269 14.32 -3.18 14.18
CA LEU A 269 14.81 -2.58 12.95
C LEU A 269 16.10 -3.27 12.49
N ALA A 270 16.18 -3.51 11.18
CA ALA A 270 17.25 -4.24 10.50
C ALA A 270 17.31 -5.74 10.78
N GLU A 271 16.27 -6.30 11.40
CA GLU A 271 16.03 -7.74 11.44
C GLU A 271 14.70 -8.05 10.75
N ILE A 272 14.68 -9.12 9.97
CA ILE A 272 13.51 -9.59 9.20
C ILE A 272 13.33 -11.10 9.38
N GLY A 273 12.12 -11.59 9.10
CA GLY A 273 11.84 -13.02 9.19
C GLY A 273 12.73 -13.85 8.26
N SER A 274 12.98 -15.12 8.60
CA SER A 274 13.86 -15.97 7.78
C SER A 274 13.36 -16.17 6.33
N GLU A 275 12.04 -16.20 6.12
CA GLU A 275 11.41 -16.25 4.79
C GLU A 275 11.61 -14.94 4.03
N SER A 276 11.38 -13.81 4.71
CA SER A 276 11.66 -12.48 4.19
C SER A 276 13.11 -12.37 3.73
N LYS A 277 14.05 -12.79 4.57
CA LYS A 277 15.48 -12.78 4.26
C LYS A 277 15.82 -13.60 3.02
N ARG A 278 15.34 -14.85 2.94
CA ARG A 278 15.57 -15.70 1.76
C ARG A 278 15.05 -15.05 0.47
N ALA A 279 13.88 -14.39 0.52
CA ALA A 279 13.32 -13.73 -0.65
C ALA A 279 14.13 -12.48 -1.05
N ILE A 280 14.61 -11.70 -0.07
CA ILE A 280 15.48 -10.54 -0.31
C ILE A 280 16.82 -10.98 -0.90
N ASP A 281 17.48 -11.96 -0.28
CA ASP A 281 18.79 -12.48 -0.72
C ASP A 281 18.71 -13.06 -2.15
N ALA A 282 17.55 -13.64 -2.53
CA ALA A 282 17.30 -14.15 -3.88
C ALA A 282 16.89 -13.06 -4.90
N GLY A 283 16.77 -11.79 -4.50
CA GLY A 283 16.26 -10.72 -5.35
C GLY A 283 14.77 -10.87 -5.73
N SER A 284 14.03 -11.73 -5.01
CA SER A 284 12.61 -11.99 -5.24
C SER A 284 11.75 -10.96 -4.50
N PHE A 285 11.93 -9.68 -4.84
CA PHE A 285 11.10 -8.60 -4.35
C PHE A 285 10.85 -7.53 -5.41
N THR A 286 9.84 -6.70 -5.19
CA THR A 286 9.68 -5.42 -5.87
C THR A 286 9.52 -4.31 -4.83
N ALA A 287 9.82 -3.08 -5.21
CA ALA A 287 9.76 -1.95 -4.31
C ALA A 287 9.06 -0.75 -4.93
N GLU A 288 8.31 0.00 -4.11
CA GLU A 288 7.68 1.25 -4.48
C GLU A 288 8.09 2.35 -3.51
N SER A 289 8.69 3.42 -4.02
CA SER A 289 9.04 4.58 -3.21
C SER A 289 7.83 5.40 -2.83
N MET A 290 7.82 5.89 -1.59
CA MET A 290 6.85 6.88 -1.16
C MET A 290 7.14 8.23 -1.84
N PRO A 291 6.16 8.85 -2.51
CA PRO A 291 6.34 10.10 -3.25
C PRO A 291 6.26 11.35 -2.38
#